data_AF-T1I881-F1
#
_entry.id   AF-T1I881-F1
#
_cell.length_a   1.000
_cell.length_b   1.000
_cell.length_c   1.000
_cell.angle_alpha   90.00
_cell.angle_beta   90.00
_cell.angle_gamma   90.00
#
_symmetry.space_group_name_H-M   'P 1'
#
loop_
_entity.id
_entity.type
_entity.pdbx_description
1 polymer ?
#
loop_
_entity_poly.entity_id
_entity_poly.type
_entity_poly.pdbx_seq_one_letter_code
_entity_poly.pdbx_strand_id
1 'polypeptide(L)'
;EVVRHITSNYLPLVVRKNLTLYCFIDPSVPATLSGDPVRLQQVLSNLVSNAIKFTDTGCIIFQVCCTDGYLEFWVRDTGVGINPREALKLFDPFFQAGSGVQRHFQGTGLGLAICEKLVNLMDGDMSLISEPGLGSQFGIRIPLYQAHYDVPTVSDALRQKTCWLRMRNASLEHNALSLLQQYGLSAARYSDQIVHEDDIVISDYPQATPPLSRWSVLFSHMHIGSAQESEAGRLVISTAGLPDLPALLERLCRNKDGEEGALAVPSTRSQTHYNLVDNSDILILVVDDHPINRRLLADQLESLGYQVVTANDGVDALSTLAKQTADIVLTDVNMPNMDGYTLTRTLRAQRWEAPVIGVTANALAEERQRCLSAGMDNCLSKPVTLDVLQQCLAQYSLQVREQRSSAT
;
A
#
# COMPACT_ATOMS: atom_id res chain seq x y z
N GLU A 1 -5.19 -8.28 -6.50
CA GLU A 1 -3.85 -8.07 -5.89
C GLU A 1 -3.34 -6.64 -6.04
N VAL A 2 -3.23 -6.12 -7.26
CA VAL A 2 -2.75 -4.75 -7.56
C VAL A 2 -3.43 -3.68 -6.71
N VAL A 3 -4.76 -3.69 -6.63
CA VAL A 3 -5.51 -2.71 -5.83
C VAL A 3 -5.11 -2.75 -4.36
N ARG A 4 -5.03 -3.95 -3.77
CA ARG A 4 -4.62 -4.16 -2.37
C ARG A 4 -3.20 -3.66 -2.13
N HIS A 5 -2.28 -3.94 -3.05
CA HIS A 5 -0.90 -3.44 -2.98
C HIS A 5 -0.87 -1.91 -2.93
N ILE A 6 -1.61 -1.23 -3.81
CA ILE A 6 -1.69 0.24 -3.83
C ILE A 6 -2.32 0.77 -2.53
N THR A 7 -3.47 0.24 -2.12
CA THR A 7 -4.15 0.74 -0.92
C THR A 7 -3.29 0.53 0.33
N SER A 8 -2.68 -0.64 0.52
CA SER A 8 -1.89 -0.93 1.71
C SER A 8 -0.61 -0.10 1.80
N ASN A 9 0.05 0.19 0.68
CA ASN A 9 1.29 0.98 0.66
C ASN A 9 1.04 2.47 0.89
N TYR A 10 -0.07 3.01 0.39
CA TYR A 10 -0.35 4.44 0.42
C TYR A 10 -1.28 4.87 1.56
N LEU A 11 -2.06 3.97 2.14
CA LEU A 11 -2.94 4.27 3.27
C LEU A 11 -2.21 4.95 4.44
N PRO A 12 -1.02 4.50 4.91
CA PRO A 12 -0.31 5.19 5.99
C PRO A 12 0.03 6.64 5.67
N LEU A 13 0.36 6.95 4.41
CA LEU A 13 0.68 8.30 3.97
C LEU A 13 -0.57 9.20 3.96
N VAL A 14 -1.70 8.64 3.52
CA VAL A 14 -3.01 9.31 3.54
C VAL A 14 -3.41 9.65 4.98
N VAL A 15 -3.38 8.67 5.88
CA VAL A 15 -3.73 8.86 7.30
C VAL A 15 -2.81 9.87 7.97
N ARG A 16 -1.50 9.83 7.69
CA ARG A 16 -0.54 10.80 8.22
C ARG A 16 -0.84 12.24 7.77
N LYS A 17 -1.35 12.42 6.55
CA LYS A 17 -1.79 13.74 6.05
C LYS A 17 -3.23 14.08 6.49
N ASN A 18 -3.84 13.25 7.35
CA ASN A 18 -5.22 13.39 7.83
C ASN A 18 -6.24 13.47 6.67
N LEU A 19 -5.96 12.76 5.59
CA LEU A 19 -6.86 12.57 4.45
C LEU A 19 -7.65 11.28 4.62
N THR A 20 -8.69 11.10 3.82
CA THR A 20 -9.42 9.83 3.72
C THR A 20 -9.15 9.15 2.39
N LEU A 21 -8.85 7.85 2.39
CA LEU A 21 -8.75 7.03 1.18
C LEU A 21 -9.99 6.14 1.07
N TYR A 22 -10.73 6.28 -0.03
CA TYR A 22 -11.80 5.38 -0.41
C TYR A 22 -11.31 4.46 -1.53
N CYS A 23 -11.67 3.18 -1.45
CA CYS A 23 -11.39 2.21 -2.50
C CYS A 23 -12.69 1.55 -2.94
N PHE A 24 -13.05 1.73 -4.21
CA PHE A 24 -14.26 1.17 -4.80
C PHE A 24 -13.88 0.28 -5.98
N ILE A 25 -14.32 -0.97 -5.94
CA ILE A 25 -14.12 -1.93 -7.04
C ILE A 25 -15.50 -2.31 -7.53
N ASP A 26 -15.76 -2.07 -8.81
CA ASP A 26 -17.04 -2.40 -9.43
C ASP A 26 -17.21 -3.93 -9.53
N PRO A 27 -18.43 -4.43 -9.30
CA PRO A 27 -18.84 -5.80 -9.58
C PRO A 27 -18.34 -6.43 -10.89
N SER A 28 -18.23 -5.62 -11.94
CA SER A 28 -17.87 -6.02 -13.30
C SER A 28 -16.36 -6.19 -13.50
N VAL A 29 -15.54 -5.97 -12.48
CA VAL A 29 -14.08 -6.11 -12.57
C VAL A 29 -13.70 -7.60 -12.47
N PRO A 30 -12.85 -8.12 -13.38
CA PRO A 30 -12.41 -9.51 -13.33
C PRO A 30 -11.49 -9.76 -12.12
N ALA A 31 -11.51 -11.00 -11.62
CA ALA A 31 -10.67 -11.44 -10.52
C ALA A 31 -9.19 -11.55 -10.95
N THR A 32 -8.95 -12.01 -12.18
CA THR A 32 -7.60 -12.08 -12.78
C THR A 32 -7.63 -11.64 -14.24
N LEU A 33 -6.50 -11.09 -14.70
CA LEU A 33 -6.26 -10.73 -16.09
C LEU A 33 -4.79 -10.96 -16.45
N SER A 34 -4.50 -11.10 -17.74
CA SER A 34 -3.12 -11.17 -18.24
C SER A 34 -2.56 -9.76 -18.47
N GLY A 35 -1.37 -9.50 -17.95
CA GLY A 35 -0.70 -8.20 -18.08
C GLY A 35 0.57 -8.11 -17.24
N ASP A 36 1.19 -6.92 -17.23
CA ASP A 36 2.36 -6.63 -16.39
C ASP A 36 1.91 -5.94 -15.09
N PRO A 37 1.80 -6.67 -13.96
CA PRO A 37 1.34 -6.08 -12.71
C PRO A 37 2.32 -5.04 -12.15
N VAL A 38 3.61 -5.15 -12.44
CA VAL A 38 4.64 -4.23 -11.93
C VAL A 38 4.51 -2.88 -12.62
N ARG A 39 4.35 -2.87 -13.95
CA ARG A 39 4.14 -1.62 -14.71
C ARG A 39 2.81 -0.97 -14.37
N LEU A 40 1.74 -1.75 -14.21
CA LEU A 40 0.45 -1.23 -13.78
C LEU A 40 0.54 -0.61 -12.37
N GLN A 41 1.18 -1.31 -11.42
CA GLN A 41 1.44 -0.77 -10.08
C GLN A 41 2.26 0.52 -10.14
N GLN A 42 3.27 0.60 -11.00
CA GLN A 42 4.09 1.81 -11.17
C GLN A 42 3.24 3.00 -11.63
N VAL A 43 2.33 2.79 -12.59
CA VAL A 43 1.42 3.84 -13.06
C VAL A 43 0.47 4.28 -11.94
N LEU A 44 -0.22 3.34 -11.30
CA LEU A 44 -1.19 3.64 -10.25
C LEU A 44 -0.53 4.29 -9.02
N SER A 45 0.67 3.86 -8.66
CA SER A 45 1.50 4.43 -7.59
C SER A 45 1.84 5.90 -7.85
N ASN A 46 2.16 6.25 -9.10
CA ASN A 46 2.40 7.64 -9.46
C ASN A 46 1.12 8.47 -9.36
N LEU A 47 -0.03 7.94 -9.81
CA LEU A 47 -1.30 8.67 -9.72
C LEU A 47 -1.75 8.90 -8.27
N VAL A 48 -1.71 7.86 -7.43
CA VAL A 48 -2.08 7.96 -6.01
C VAL A 48 -1.11 8.83 -5.23
N SER A 49 0.20 8.73 -5.47
CA SER A 49 1.17 9.59 -4.78
C SER A 49 1.00 11.06 -5.16
N ASN A 50 0.69 11.38 -6.42
CA ASN A 50 0.35 12.74 -6.84
C ASN A 50 -0.94 13.24 -6.16
N ALA A 51 -1.99 12.41 -6.08
CA ALA A 51 -3.22 12.78 -5.38
C ALA A 51 -2.95 13.13 -3.89
N ILE A 52 -2.14 12.34 -3.19
CA ILE A 52 -1.73 12.62 -1.80
C ILE A 52 -0.93 13.91 -1.70
N LYS A 53 0.00 14.10 -2.63
CA LYS A 53 0.91 15.25 -2.68
C LYS A 53 0.13 16.56 -2.81
N PHE A 54 -0.85 16.61 -3.72
CA PHE A 54 -1.58 17.83 -4.09
C PHE A 54 -2.93 18.04 -3.38
N THR A 55 -3.29 17.16 -2.45
CA THR A 55 -4.50 17.29 -1.62
C THR A 55 -4.12 17.59 -0.19
N ASP A 56 -4.49 18.76 0.32
CA ASP A 56 -4.16 19.14 1.70
C ASP A 56 -5.27 18.78 2.70
N THR A 57 -6.53 18.82 2.26
CA THR A 57 -7.68 18.39 3.07
C THR A 57 -8.69 17.65 2.19
N GLY A 58 -9.48 16.77 2.80
CA GLY A 58 -10.53 16.02 2.11
C GLY A 58 -10.15 14.56 1.86
N CYS A 59 -10.35 14.07 0.64
CA CYS A 59 -10.27 12.65 0.35
C CYS A 59 -9.69 12.33 -1.02
N ILE A 60 -9.25 11.09 -1.14
CA ILE A 60 -8.78 10.46 -2.37
C ILE A 60 -9.69 9.25 -2.59
N ILE A 61 -10.22 9.14 -3.80
CA ILE A 61 -11.09 8.04 -4.22
C ILE A 61 -10.34 7.26 -5.28
N PHE A 62 -10.04 6.00 -4.97
CA PHE A 62 -9.50 5.05 -5.92
C PHE A 62 -10.62 4.12 -6.38
N GLN A 63 -10.97 4.20 -7.65
CA GLN A 63 -12.07 3.46 -8.24
C GLN A 63 -11.58 2.57 -9.38
N VAL A 64 -12.11 1.35 -9.46
CA VAL A 64 -11.83 0.41 -10.53
C VAL A 64 -13.15 -0.06 -11.11
N CYS A 65 -13.35 0.07 -12.41
CA CYS A 65 -14.58 -0.37 -13.08
C CYS A 65 -14.28 -0.97 -14.46
N CYS A 66 -15.24 -1.69 -15.02
CA CYS A 66 -15.16 -2.21 -16.38
C CYS A 66 -16.19 -1.50 -17.26
N THR A 67 -15.74 -0.81 -18.30
CA THR A 67 -16.60 -0.07 -19.24
C THR A 67 -16.23 -0.46 -20.67
N ASP A 68 -17.20 -0.83 -21.50
CA ASP A 68 -17.02 -1.13 -22.93
C ASP A 68 -15.89 -2.14 -23.26
N GLY A 69 -15.66 -3.12 -22.37
CA GLY A 69 -14.60 -4.13 -22.54
C GLY A 69 -13.19 -3.68 -22.12
N TYR A 70 -13.09 -2.51 -21.48
CA TYR A 70 -11.86 -1.99 -20.89
C TYR A 70 -11.94 -2.01 -19.37
N LEU A 71 -10.81 -2.29 -18.74
CA LEU A 71 -10.60 -2.08 -17.31
C LEU A 71 -10.12 -0.65 -17.08
N GLU A 72 -10.89 0.11 -16.32
CA GLU A 72 -10.60 1.49 -15.99
C GLU A 72 -10.20 1.63 -14.53
N PHE A 73 -9.12 2.37 -14.29
CA PHE A 73 -8.69 2.77 -12.96
C PHE A 73 -8.75 4.29 -12.87
N TRP A 74 -9.49 4.79 -11.89
CA TRP A 74 -9.69 6.20 -11.64
C TRP A 74 -9.13 6.57 -10.27
N VAL A 75 -8.25 7.56 -10.22
CA VAL A 75 -7.76 8.20 -9.00
C VAL A 75 -8.29 9.61 -8.99
N ARG A 76 -9.25 9.88 -8.11
CA ARG A 76 -9.82 11.20 -7.89
C ARG A 76 -9.34 11.78 -6.57
N ASP A 77 -9.04 13.06 -6.58
CA ASP A 77 -8.62 13.83 -5.42
C ASP A 77 -9.49 15.08 -5.24
N THR A 78 -9.53 15.62 -4.03
CA THR A 78 -10.20 16.89 -3.70
C THR A 78 -9.21 18.04 -3.51
N GLY A 79 -8.06 17.98 -4.19
CA GLY A 79 -6.96 18.91 -4.04
C GLY A 79 -7.14 20.22 -4.81
N VAL A 80 -6.03 20.88 -5.09
CA VAL A 80 -6.00 22.21 -5.73
C VAL A 80 -6.53 22.24 -7.16
N GLY A 81 -6.64 21.09 -7.82
CA GLY A 81 -6.96 21.01 -9.24
C GLY A 81 -5.88 21.59 -10.14
N ILE A 82 -6.12 21.56 -11.45
CA ILE A 82 -5.13 21.88 -12.48
C ILE A 82 -5.73 22.91 -13.43
N ASN A 83 -4.94 23.93 -13.81
CA ASN A 83 -5.37 24.89 -14.80
C ASN A 83 -5.52 24.21 -16.18
N PRO A 84 -6.61 24.45 -16.94
CA PRO A 84 -6.80 23.86 -18.27
C PRO A 84 -5.64 24.07 -19.25
N ARG A 85 -4.92 25.20 -19.15
CA ARG A 85 -3.76 25.47 -20.00
C ARG A 85 -2.55 24.62 -19.64
N GLU A 86 -2.39 24.30 -18.36
CA GLU A 86 -1.31 23.44 -17.86
C GLU A 86 -1.64 21.96 -18.08
N ALA A 87 -2.93 21.59 -18.01
CA ALA A 87 -3.40 20.24 -18.24
C ALA A 87 -2.97 19.68 -19.61
N LEU A 88 -2.95 20.52 -20.64
CA LEU A 88 -2.51 20.16 -21.99
C LEU A 88 -1.02 19.78 -22.09
N LYS A 89 -0.20 20.19 -21.11
CA LYS A 89 1.25 19.98 -21.11
C LYS A 89 1.71 19.03 -20.00
N LEU A 90 0.79 18.51 -19.19
CA LEU A 90 1.14 17.67 -18.04
C LEU A 90 1.85 16.38 -18.40
N PHE A 91 1.62 15.88 -19.60
CA PHE A 91 2.27 14.68 -20.13
C PHE A 91 3.59 14.98 -20.85
N ASP A 92 3.93 16.27 -21.04
CA ASP A 92 5.22 16.66 -21.61
C ASP A 92 6.36 16.33 -20.63
N PRO A 93 7.45 15.70 -21.10
CA PRO A 93 8.61 15.42 -20.25
C PRO A 93 9.15 16.69 -19.59
N PHE A 94 9.47 16.60 -18.30
CA PHE A 94 10.03 17.69 -17.47
C PHE A 94 9.09 18.85 -17.18
N PHE A 95 7.83 18.80 -17.63
CA PHE A 95 6.85 19.82 -17.31
C PHE A 95 6.38 19.70 -15.84
N GLN A 96 6.15 20.83 -15.20
CA GLN A 96 5.62 20.93 -13.83
C GLN A 96 4.60 22.07 -13.78
N ALA A 97 3.37 21.77 -13.35
CA ALA A 97 2.32 22.75 -13.16
C ALA A 97 2.56 23.59 -11.89
N GLY A 98 2.23 24.90 -11.93
CA GLY A 98 2.31 25.80 -10.77
C GLY A 98 3.30 26.97 -10.92
N SER A 99 2.80 28.20 -10.70
CA SER A 99 3.58 29.44 -10.71
C SER A 99 3.86 29.96 -9.30
N GLY A 100 5.10 29.80 -8.82
CA GLY A 100 5.60 30.46 -7.59
C GLY A 100 5.05 29.90 -6.27
N VAL A 101 5.92 29.76 -5.25
CA VAL A 101 5.63 29.26 -3.88
C VAL A 101 5.44 27.73 -3.74
N GLN A 102 4.80 27.02 -4.68
CA GLN A 102 4.66 25.55 -4.65
C GLN A 102 5.90 24.75 -5.12
N ARG A 103 7.08 25.39 -5.20
CA ARG A 103 8.37 24.74 -5.55
C ARG A 103 8.92 23.78 -4.48
N HIS A 104 8.27 23.66 -3.33
CA HIS A 104 8.69 22.73 -2.26
C HIS A 104 8.52 21.25 -2.62
N PHE A 105 7.84 20.97 -3.73
CA PHE A 105 7.52 19.64 -4.18
C PHE A 105 8.38 19.24 -5.39
N GLN A 106 9.70 19.15 -5.17
CA GLN A 106 10.69 18.73 -6.19
C GLN A 106 10.33 17.35 -6.76
N GLY A 107 9.66 17.33 -7.91
CA GLY A 107 9.57 16.15 -8.78
C GLY A 107 10.39 16.40 -10.04
N THR A 108 10.74 15.37 -10.78
CA THR A 108 11.49 15.50 -12.05
C THR A 108 10.61 15.97 -13.22
N GLY A 109 9.28 16.01 -13.04
CA GLY A 109 8.31 16.24 -14.13
C GLY A 109 8.24 15.08 -15.13
N LEU A 110 8.84 13.92 -14.82
CA LEU A 110 8.85 12.76 -15.72
C LEU A 110 7.76 11.73 -15.41
N GLY A 111 7.17 11.76 -14.21
CA GLY A 111 6.26 10.71 -13.75
C GLY A 111 5.09 10.46 -14.70
N LEU A 112 4.33 11.50 -15.05
CA LEU A 112 3.16 11.38 -15.93
C LEU A 112 3.54 11.00 -17.37
N ALA A 113 4.65 11.55 -17.89
CA ALA A 113 5.17 11.19 -19.21
C ALA A 113 5.59 9.71 -19.29
N ILE A 114 6.16 9.16 -18.20
CA ILE A 114 6.47 7.73 -18.10
C ILE A 114 5.18 6.91 -18.02
N CYS A 115 4.20 7.35 -17.24
CA CYS A 115 2.92 6.68 -17.13
C CYS A 115 2.21 6.56 -18.47
N GLU A 116 2.17 7.65 -19.26
CA GLU A 116 1.55 7.64 -20.58
C GLU A 116 2.21 6.62 -21.51
N LYS A 117 3.55 6.60 -21.55
CA LYS A 117 4.28 5.61 -22.35
C LYS A 117 4.01 4.17 -21.90
N LEU A 118 3.97 3.92 -20.59
CA LEU A 118 3.69 2.58 -20.07
C LEU A 118 2.27 2.13 -20.39
N VAL A 119 1.29 3.02 -20.26
CA VAL A 119 -0.11 2.73 -20.58
C VAL A 119 -0.28 2.46 -22.08
N ASN A 120 0.37 3.25 -22.94
CA ASN A 120 0.36 3.02 -24.38
C ASN A 120 1.01 1.68 -24.76
N LEU A 121 2.08 1.26 -24.06
CA LEU A 121 2.70 -0.07 -24.24
C LEU A 121 1.79 -1.22 -23.77
N MET A 122 0.77 -0.92 -22.96
CA MET A 122 -0.27 -1.86 -22.54
C MET A 122 -1.54 -1.76 -23.40
N ASP A 123 -1.45 -1.12 -24.58
CA ASP A 123 -2.58 -0.83 -25.48
C ASP A 123 -3.74 -0.06 -24.81
N GLY A 124 -3.40 0.73 -23.79
CA GLY A 124 -4.34 1.54 -23.03
C GLY A 124 -4.26 3.03 -23.35
N ASP A 125 -5.09 3.82 -22.69
CA ASP A 125 -5.05 5.27 -22.75
C ASP A 125 -5.14 5.89 -21.34
N MET A 126 -4.61 7.10 -21.20
CA MET A 126 -4.79 7.92 -20.00
C MET A 126 -5.84 9.01 -20.22
N SER A 127 -6.53 9.39 -19.15
CA SER A 127 -7.54 10.45 -19.14
C SER A 127 -7.34 11.37 -17.94
N LEU A 128 -7.66 12.64 -18.11
CA LEU A 128 -7.58 13.65 -17.06
C LEU A 128 -8.83 14.54 -17.08
N ILE A 129 -9.48 14.65 -15.94
CA ILE A 129 -10.55 15.62 -15.68
C ILE A 129 -10.11 16.41 -14.46
N SER A 130 -10.00 17.73 -14.55
CA SER A 130 -9.56 18.55 -13.43
C SER A 130 -10.17 19.94 -13.50
N GLU A 131 -10.58 20.45 -12.34
CA GLU A 131 -11.09 21.81 -12.19
C GLU A 131 -10.35 22.51 -11.04
N PRO A 132 -9.79 23.71 -11.27
CA PRO A 132 -9.11 24.46 -10.21
C PRO A 132 -10.00 24.65 -8.97
N GLY A 133 -9.51 24.20 -7.82
CA GLY A 133 -10.18 24.28 -6.52
C GLY A 133 -11.18 23.15 -6.23
N LEU A 134 -11.49 22.28 -7.19
CA LEU A 134 -12.39 21.13 -7.00
C LEU A 134 -11.66 19.77 -7.02
N GLY A 135 -10.37 19.78 -7.36
CA GLY A 135 -9.51 18.61 -7.43
C GLY A 135 -9.31 18.07 -8.84
N SER A 136 -8.70 16.89 -8.92
CA SER A 136 -8.41 16.22 -10.19
C SER A 136 -8.86 14.77 -10.19
N GLN A 137 -9.07 14.22 -11.37
CA GLN A 137 -9.40 12.84 -11.61
C GLN A 137 -8.55 12.35 -12.78
N PHE A 138 -7.61 11.47 -12.46
CA PHE A 138 -6.77 10.79 -13.43
C PHE A 138 -7.30 9.38 -13.66
N GLY A 139 -7.44 9.01 -14.92
CA GLY A 139 -7.90 7.71 -15.37
C GLY A 139 -6.85 7.02 -16.21
N ILE A 140 -6.78 5.70 -16.11
CA ILE A 140 -6.17 4.86 -17.14
C ILE A 140 -7.20 3.81 -17.56
N ARG A 141 -7.26 3.50 -18.85
CA ARG A 141 -8.04 2.37 -19.37
C ARG A 141 -7.09 1.40 -20.03
N ILE A 142 -7.25 0.11 -19.76
CA ILE A 142 -6.47 -0.97 -20.37
C ILE A 142 -7.40 -2.06 -20.88
N PRO A 143 -7.09 -2.72 -22.01
CA PRO A 143 -7.91 -3.79 -22.54
C PRO A 143 -7.91 -5.02 -21.63
N LEU A 144 -9.03 -5.75 -21.66
CA LEU A 144 -9.23 -6.97 -20.87
C LEU A 144 -8.69 -8.21 -21.59
N TYR A 145 -7.38 -8.44 -21.50
CA TYR A 145 -6.77 -9.66 -22.05
C TYR A 145 -6.94 -10.85 -21.10
N GLN A 146 -7.58 -11.91 -21.59
CA GLN A 146 -7.78 -13.19 -20.87
C GLN A 146 -8.40 -12.99 -19.48
N ALA A 147 -9.39 -12.10 -19.37
CA ALA A 147 -10.08 -11.83 -18.13
C ALA A 147 -10.81 -13.07 -17.60
N HIS A 148 -10.67 -13.33 -16.30
CA HIS A 148 -11.43 -14.35 -15.59
C HIS A 148 -12.23 -13.72 -14.46
N TYR A 149 -13.51 -14.07 -14.42
CA TYR A 149 -14.47 -13.58 -13.45
C TYR A 149 -14.75 -14.70 -12.46
N ASP A 150 -14.49 -14.44 -11.19
CA ASP A 150 -14.94 -15.33 -10.13
C ASP A 150 -16.38 -14.98 -9.78
N VAL A 151 -17.20 -16.01 -9.60
CA VAL A 151 -18.52 -15.83 -8.99
C VAL A 151 -18.31 -15.88 -7.48
N PRO A 152 -18.56 -14.79 -6.74
CA PRO A 152 -18.39 -14.82 -5.29
C PRO A 152 -19.37 -15.82 -4.69
N THR A 153 -18.85 -16.88 -4.07
CA THR A 153 -19.64 -17.84 -3.31
C THR A 153 -19.65 -17.46 -1.84
N VAL A 154 -20.84 -17.24 -1.31
CA VAL A 154 -21.02 -16.92 0.12
C VAL A 154 -21.54 -18.13 0.90
N SER A 155 -21.05 -18.32 2.12
CA SER A 155 -21.57 -19.34 3.04
C SER A 155 -23.06 -19.13 3.39
N ASP A 156 -23.83 -20.21 3.51
CA ASP A 156 -25.27 -20.12 3.84
C ASP A 156 -25.54 -19.47 5.21
N ALA A 157 -24.59 -19.60 6.15
CA ALA A 157 -24.65 -18.93 7.44
C ALA A 157 -24.63 -17.40 7.34
N LEU A 158 -23.93 -16.84 6.34
CA LEU A 158 -23.90 -15.40 6.10
C LEU A 158 -25.12 -14.93 5.27
N ARG A 159 -25.67 -15.78 4.37
CA ARG A 159 -26.90 -15.46 3.63
C ARG A 159 -28.14 -15.26 4.51
N GLN A 160 -28.18 -15.93 5.66
CA GLN A 160 -29.29 -15.83 6.62
C GLN A 160 -29.25 -14.56 7.48
N LYS A 161 -28.17 -13.76 7.38
CA LYS A 161 -27.99 -12.54 8.18
C LYS A 161 -28.35 -11.30 7.39
N THR A 162 -28.86 -10.28 8.10
CA THR A 162 -29.07 -8.95 7.52
C THR A 162 -27.92 -8.03 7.89
N CYS A 163 -27.35 -7.37 6.88
CA CYS A 163 -26.36 -6.32 7.03
C CYS A 163 -27.06 -4.96 6.98
N TRP A 164 -27.06 -4.25 8.10
CA TRP A 164 -27.66 -2.93 8.22
C TRP A 164 -26.60 -1.85 8.04
N LEU A 165 -26.73 -1.03 7.00
CA LEU A 165 -25.82 0.07 6.73
C LEU A 165 -26.34 1.34 7.39
N ARG A 166 -25.53 1.92 8.26
CA ARG A 166 -25.81 3.17 8.98
C ARG A 166 -24.67 4.14 8.75
N MET A 167 -24.67 4.80 7.60
CA MET A 167 -23.56 5.63 7.13
C MET A 167 -23.96 7.08 6.94
N ARG A 168 -23.03 8.01 7.16
CA ARG A 168 -23.16 9.44 6.84
C ARG A 168 -22.70 9.75 5.43
N ASN A 169 -21.70 9.01 4.94
CA ASN A 169 -21.19 9.15 3.58
C ASN A 169 -22.06 8.35 2.60
N ALA A 170 -22.84 9.05 1.76
CA ALA A 170 -23.74 8.46 0.79
C ALA A 170 -23.00 7.62 -0.29
N SER A 171 -21.80 8.02 -0.70
CA SER A 171 -21.00 7.29 -1.69
C SER A 171 -20.50 5.97 -1.11
N LEU A 172 -19.98 5.98 0.11
CA LEU A 172 -19.54 4.76 0.80
C LEU A 172 -20.71 3.80 0.99
N GLU A 173 -21.87 4.32 1.40
CA GLU A 173 -23.09 3.53 1.59
C GLU A 173 -23.57 2.88 0.30
N HIS A 174 -23.64 3.64 -0.79
CA HIS A 174 -24.05 3.12 -2.10
C HIS A 174 -23.13 2.01 -2.59
N ASN A 175 -21.81 2.20 -2.48
CA ASN A 175 -20.82 1.19 -2.89
C ASN A 175 -20.87 -0.04 -1.97
N ALA A 176 -21.01 0.14 -0.66
CA ALA A 176 -21.12 -0.96 0.28
C ALA A 176 -22.39 -1.78 0.06
N LEU A 177 -23.53 -1.12 -0.18
CA LEU A 177 -24.79 -1.78 -0.49
C LEU A 177 -24.65 -2.62 -1.77
N SER A 178 -24.13 -2.02 -2.84
CA SER A 178 -23.95 -2.69 -4.13
C SER A 178 -23.03 -3.92 -4.02
N LEU A 179 -21.92 -3.78 -3.29
CA LEU A 179 -20.98 -4.88 -3.04
C LEU A 179 -21.65 -6.03 -2.28
N LEU A 180 -22.31 -5.74 -1.16
CA LEU A 180 -22.94 -6.78 -0.34
C LEU A 180 -24.07 -7.51 -1.11
N GLN A 181 -24.89 -6.77 -1.85
CA GLN A 181 -25.97 -7.35 -2.66
C GLN A 181 -25.44 -8.25 -3.79
N GLN A 182 -24.34 -7.87 -4.44
CA GLN A 182 -23.71 -8.71 -5.47
C GLN A 182 -23.18 -10.02 -4.89
N TYR A 183 -22.62 -9.99 -3.67
CA TYR A 183 -22.23 -11.19 -2.94
C TYR A 183 -23.45 -12.02 -2.47
N GLY A 184 -24.67 -11.60 -2.77
CA GLY A 184 -25.91 -12.31 -2.42
C GLY A 184 -26.29 -12.17 -0.96
N LEU A 185 -25.83 -11.11 -0.29
CA LEU A 185 -26.16 -10.80 1.10
C LEU A 185 -27.43 -9.95 1.19
N SER A 186 -28.22 -10.19 2.23
CA SER A 186 -29.32 -9.30 2.60
C SER A 186 -28.72 -8.03 3.21
N ALA A 187 -28.68 -6.94 2.42
CA ALA A 187 -28.13 -5.66 2.86
C ALA A 187 -29.14 -4.53 2.62
N ALA A 188 -29.33 -3.68 3.63
CA ALA A 188 -30.28 -2.58 3.58
C ALA A 188 -29.79 -1.38 4.41
N ARG A 189 -30.23 -0.17 4.01
CA ARG A 189 -30.02 1.04 4.82
C ARG A 189 -30.83 0.94 6.11
N TYR A 190 -30.19 1.22 7.22
CA TYR A 190 -30.82 1.29 8.53
C TYR A 190 -31.73 2.51 8.65
N SER A 191 -33.01 2.29 8.93
CA SER A 191 -34.00 3.34 9.16
C SER A 191 -34.88 3.01 10.37
N ASP A 192 -34.27 2.96 11.56
CA ASP A 192 -34.93 2.71 12.85
C ASP A 192 -35.73 1.40 12.94
N GLN A 193 -35.30 0.39 12.18
CA GLN A 193 -35.85 -0.97 12.28
C GLN A 193 -35.28 -1.71 13.49
N ILE A 194 -35.98 -2.76 13.91
CA ILE A 194 -35.49 -3.68 14.94
C ILE A 194 -34.33 -4.48 14.36
N VAL A 195 -33.14 -4.33 14.94
CA VAL A 195 -31.96 -5.11 14.60
C VAL A 195 -31.98 -6.39 15.43
N HIS A 196 -31.86 -7.55 14.77
CA HIS A 196 -31.73 -8.82 15.49
C HIS A 196 -30.30 -8.97 16.03
N GLU A 197 -30.13 -9.71 17.14
CA GLU A 197 -28.82 -9.92 17.77
C GLU A 197 -27.78 -10.53 16.81
N ASP A 198 -28.29 -11.29 15.83
CA ASP A 198 -27.53 -12.02 14.83
C ASP A 198 -27.19 -11.24 13.55
N ASP A 199 -27.79 -10.05 13.39
CA ASP A 199 -27.54 -9.12 12.30
C ASP A 199 -26.19 -8.41 12.49
N ILE A 200 -25.71 -7.79 11.41
CA ILE A 200 -24.44 -7.06 11.41
C ILE A 200 -24.71 -5.61 11.08
N VAL A 201 -24.26 -4.70 11.94
CA VAL A 201 -24.41 -3.25 11.71
C VAL A 201 -23.10 -2.69 11.20
N ILE A 202 -23.13 -2.01 10.05
CA ILE A 202 -21.97 -1.42 9.41
C ILE A 202 -22.15 0.10 9.41
N SER A 203 -21.19 0.84 9.94
CA SER A 203 -21.25 2.31 10.06
C SER A 203 -19.92 2.99 9.75
N ASP A 204 -19.96 4.29 9.43
CA ASP A 204 -18.79 5.14 9.18
C ASP A 204 -18.57 6.21 10.27
N TYR A 205 -19.27 6.09 11.40
CA TYR A 205 -19.07 6.94 12.58
C TYR A 205 -19.24 6.12 13.87
N PRO A 206 -18.58 6.53 14.98
CA PRO A 206 -18.70 5.85 16.26
C PRO A 206 -20.16 5.81 16.75
N GLN A 207 -20.63 4.64 17.14
CA GLN A 207 -21.98 4.46 17.67
C GLN A 207 -21.99 4.60 19.20
N ALA A 208 -23.09 5.16 19.73
CA ALA A 208 -23.33 5.18 21.17
C ALA A 208 -23.45 3.76 21.73
N THR A 209 -22.98 3.56 22.96
CA THR A 209 -23.12 2.30 23.71
C THR A 209 -24.51 2.27 24.37
N PRO A 210 -25.29 1.17 24.33
CA PRO A 210 -24.95 -0.20 23.91
C PRO A 210 -25.03 -0.44 22.38
N PRO A 211 -24.28 -1.43 21.85
CA PRO A 211 -24.35 -1.81 20.44
C PRO A 211 -25.72 -2.40 20.08
N LEU A 212 -26.19 -2.12 18.86
CA LEU A 212 -27.48 -2.58 18.34
C LEU A 212 -27.50 -4.08 18.00
N SER A 213 -26.33 -4.68 17.80
CA SER A 213 -26.15 -6.09 17.45
C SER A 213 -24.88 -6.62 18.11
N ARG A 214 -24.71 -7.95 18.10
CA ARG A 214 -23.51 -8.61 18.63
C ARG A 214 -22.25 -8.22 17.86
N TRP A 215 -22.36 -8.01 16.55
CA TRP A 215 -21.25 -7.61 15.69
C TRP A 215 -21.57 -6.30 14.99
N SER A 216 -20.65 -5.34 15.11
CA SER A 216 -20.67 -4.09 14.37
C SER A 216 -19.33 -3.82 13.71
N VAL A 217 -19.37 -3.24 12.52
CA VAL A 217 -18.20 -2.87 11.72
C VAL A 217 -18.18 -1.36 11.58
N LEU A 218 -17.07 -0.74 11.96
CA LEU A 218 -16.84 0.70 11.88
C LEU A 218 -15.77 1.00 10.82
N PHE A 219 -16.16 1.71 9.77
CA PHE A 219 -15.21 2.34 8.87
C PHE A 219 -14.57 3.56 9.54
N SER A 220 -13.25 3.58 9.58
CA SER A 220 -12.45 4.67 10.11
C SER A 220 -11.41 5.11 9.10
N HIS A 221 -11.35 6.41 8.84
CA HIS A 221 -10.32 7.01 7.98
C HIS A 221 -8.94 7.03 8.64
N MET A 222 -8.87 6.86 9.97
CA MET A 222 -7.61 6.83 10.73
C MET A 222 -7.05 5.42 10.92
N HIS A 223 -7.83 4.39 10.59
CA HIS A 223 -7.40 3.00 10.80
C HIS A 223 -6.46 2.55 9.69
N ILE A 224 -5.32 1.97 10.08
CA ILE A 224 -4.31 1.43 9.18
C ILE A 224 -4.21 -0.07 9.42
N GLY A 225 -4.14 -0.85 8.34
CA GLY A 225 -3.93 -2.28 8.39
C GLY A 225 -5.22 -3.10 8.47
N SER A 226 -5.09 -4.34 8.95
CA SER A 226 -6.16 -5.33 9.02
C SER A 226 -7.26 -4.93 10.00
N ALA A 227 -8.43 -5.52 9.86
CA ALA A 227 -9.53 -5.32 10.79
C ALA A 227 -9.14 -5.65 12.22
N GLN A 228 -9.40 -4.73 13.15
CA GLN A 228 -9.08 -4.88 14.56
C GLN A 228 -10.33 -4.78 15.40
N GLU A 229 -10.46 -5.64 16.40
CA GLU A 229 -11.52 -5.54 17.39
C GLU A 229 -11.14 -4.46 18.41
N SER A 230 -11.89 -3.36 18.44
CA SER A 230 -11.67 -2.25 19.39
C SER A 230 -12.33 -2.52 20.73
N GLU A 231 -13.50 -3.14 20.73
CA GLU A 231 -14.28 -3.56 21.89
C GLU A 231 -14.97 -4.87 21.53
N ALA A 232 -15.43 -5.64 22.52
CA ALA A 232 -16.12 -6.90 22.26
C ALA A 232 -17.28 -6.71 21.27
N GLY A 233 -17.19 -7.35 20.10
CA GLY A 233 -18.20 -7.25 19.05
C GLY A 233 -18.11 -5.99 18.15
N ARG A 234 -17.08 -5.14 18.31
CA ARG A 234 -16.85 -3.94 17.49
C ARG A 234 -15.55 -4.04 16.71
N LEU A 235 -15.65 -4.18 15.40
CA LEU A 235 -14.51 -4.21 14.49
C LEU A 235 -14.32 -2.87 13.83
N VAL A 236 -13.08 -2.41 13.78
CA VAL A 236 -12.67 -1.21 13.07
C VAL A 236 -11.90 -1.62 11.83
N ILE A 237 -12.30 -1.05 10.70
CA ILE A 237 -11.67 -1.25 9.39
C ILE A 237 -11.38 0.10 8.72
N SER A 238 -10.39 0.10 7.84
CA SER A 238 -10.09 1.28 7.01
C SER A 238 -11.23 1.54 6.01
N THR A 239 -11.49 2.81 5.69
CA THR A 239 -12.36 3.21 4.56
C THR A 239 -11.89 2.65 3.21
N ALA A 240 -10.60 2.34 3.07
CA ALA A 240 -10.04 1.67 1.89
C ALA A 240 -10.26 0.15 1.89
N GLY A 241 -10.69 -0.43 3.01
CA GLY A 241 -10.91 -1.87 3.19
C GLY A 241 -12.29 -2.35 2.76
N LEU A 242 -13.11 -1.51 2.11
CA LEU A 242 -14.44 -1.90 1.64
C LEU A 242 -14.43 -3.17 0.76
N PRO A 243 -13.49 -3.36 -0.20
CA PRO A 243 -13.46 -4.57 -1.01
C PRO A 243 -13.25 -5.87 -0.22
N ASP A 244 -12.62 -5.80 0.96
CA ASP A 244 -12.37 -6.96 1.81
C ASP A 244 -13.54 -7.23 2.80
N LEU A 245 -14.59 -6.39 2.80
CA LEU A 245 -15.72 -6.49 3.71
C LEU A 245 -16.45 -7.85 3.63
N PRO A 246 -16.82 -8.41 2.47
CA PRO A 246 -17.52 -9.70 2.42
C PRO A 246 -16.71 -10.83 3.06
N ALA A 247 -15.40 -10.91 2.77
CA ALA A 247 -14.51 -11.91 3.35
C ALA A 247 -14.37 -11.74 4.88
N LEU A 248 -14.41 -10.51 5.37
CA LEU A 248 -14.45 -10.23 6.80
C LEU A 248 -15.75 -10.74 7.44
N LEU A 249 -16.91 -10.45 6.83
CA LEU A 249 -18.21 -10.89 7.33
C LEU A 249 -18.33 -12.42 7.37
N GLU A 250 -17.79 -13.12 6.37
CA GLU A 250 -17.76 -14.58 6.37
C GLU A 250 -17.00 -15.15 7.57
N ARG A 251 -15.85 -14.55 7.91
CA ARG A 251 -15.06 -14.98 9.07
C ARG A 251 -15.79 -14.75 10.39
N LEU A 252 -16.52 -13.65 10.52
CA LEU A 252 -17.35 -13.40 11.71
C LEU A 252 -18.44 -14.43 11.88
N CYS A 253 -18.99 -14.94 10.78
CA CYS A 253 -19.99 -16.01 10.83
C CYS A 253 -19.37 -17.34 11.21
N ARG A 254 -18.19 -17.70 10.69
CA ARG A 254 -17.52 -18.97 11.03
C ARG A 254 -17.10 -19.04 12.50
N ASN A 255 -16.68 -17.94 13.10
CA ASN A 255 -16.31 -17.89 14.53
C ASN A 255 -17.50 -18.15 15.48
N LYS A 256 -18.75 -18.20 15.00
CA LYS A 256 -19.91 -18.62 15.81
C LYS A 256 -19.98 -20.13 16.04
N ASP A 257 -19.38 -20.96 15.18
CA ASP A 257 -19.58 -22.41 15.17
C ASP A 257 -18.58 -23.21 16.04
N GLY A 258 -17.76 -22.54 16.85
CA GLY A 258 -16.98 -23.20 17.91
C GLY A 258 -15.56 -23.64 17.53
N GLU A 259 -14.78 -22.78 16.85
CA GLU A 259 -13.32 -22.92 16.80
C GLU A 259 -12.66 -21.65 17.36
N GLU A 260 -12.06 -21.78 18.56
CA GLU A 260 -11.18 -20.76 19.13
C GLU A 260 -9.93 -20.62 18.25
N GLY A 261 -9.97 -19.69 17.31
CA GLY A 261 -8.87 -19.33 16.42
C GLY A 261 -8.69 -17.83 16.37
N ALA A 262 -7.50 -17.37 16.76
CA ALA A 262 -7.10 -15.98 16.88
C ALA A 262 -7.51 -15.06 15.71
N LEU A 263 -7.77 -13.79 16.05
CA LEU A 263 -8.14 -12.64 15.21
C LEU A 263 -7.11 -12.26 14.12
N ALA A 264 -6.69 -13.21 13.27
CA ALA A 264 -5.82 -12.95 12.11
C ALA A 264 -6.49 -13.42 10.82
N VAL A 265 -6.49 -12.54 9.81
CA VAL A 265 -6.99 -12.80 8.45
C VAL A 265 -6.22 -13.97 7.84
N PRO A 266 -6.86 -14.95 7.17
CA PRO A 266 -6.13 -15.94 6.40
C PRO A 266 -5.61 -15.26 5.13
N SER A 267 -4.37 -14.78 5.20
CA SER A 267 -3.54 -14.69 4.01
C SER A 267 -3.38 -16.11 3.48
N THR A 268 -3.79 -16.35 2.24
CA THR A 268 -3.45 -17.58 1.52
C THR A 268 -1.95 -17.62 1.30
N ARG A 269 -1.18 -17.99 2.32
CA ARG A 269 0.24 -18.34 2.23
C ARG A 269 0.53 -19.39 3.30
N SER A 270 1.08 -20.49 2.82
CA SER A 270 1.56 -21.66 3.54
C SER A 270 1.96 -21.37 4.98
N GLN A 271 1.31 -22.07 5.91
CA GLN A 271 1.74 -22.17 7.30
C GLN A 271 3.14 -22.77 7.37
N THR A 272 4.15 -21.91 7.46
CA THR A 272 5.39 -22.24 8.18
C THR A 272 5.30 -21.56 9.53
N HIS A 273 5.28 -22.37 10.59
CA HIS A 273 5.35 -21.95 11.99
C HIS A 273 6.33 -20.79 12.17
N TYR A 274 5.81 -19.60 12.52
CA TYR A 274 6.65 -18.48 12.96
C TYR A 274 7.17 -18.80 14.36
N ASN A 275 8.39 -19.31 14.43
CA ASN A 275 9.23 -19.01 15.58
C ASN A 275 9.43 -17.49 15.58
N LEU A 276 8.92 -16.80 16.60
CA LEU A 276 9.30 -15.42 16.90
C LEU A 276 10.80 -15.43 17.19
N VAL A 277 11.60 -15.26 16.15
CA VAL A 277 13.03 -15.04 16.28
C VAL A 277 13.15 -13.62 16.84
N ASP A 278 13.53 -13.51 18.10
CA ASP A 278 13.96 -12.25 18.71
C ASP A 278 15.15 -11.72 17.87
N ASN A 279 14.95 -10.61 17.17
CA ASN A 279 15.93 -9.98 16.28
C ASN A 279 16.54 -8.71 16.89
N SER A 280 16.31 -8.49 18.19
CA SER A 280 16.78 -7.28 18.90
C SER A 280 18.31 -7.19 19.01
N ASP A 281 19.03 -8.27 18.68
CA ASP A 281 20.48 -8.40 18.65
C ASP A 281 21.13 -7.87 17.35
N ILE A 282 20.34 -7.52 16.33
CA ILE A 282 20.83 -7.10 15.01
C ILE A 282 20.51 -5.63 14.76
N LEU A 283 21.56 -4.87 14.44
CA LEU A 283 21.47 -3.45 14.10
C LEU A 283 21.54 -3.24 12.59
N ILE A 284 20.53 -2.60 12.02
CA ILE A 284 20.43 -2.33 10.58
C ILE A 284 20.59 -0.83 10.31
N LEU A 285 21.53 -0.48 9.43
CA LEU A 285 21.68 0.88 8.95
C LEU A 285 20.86 1.09 7.67
N VAL A 286 19.88 1.98 7.71
CA VAL A 286 19.07 2.38 6.56
C VAL A 286 19.60 3.70 6.00
N VAL A 287 20.03 3.68 4.75
CA VAL A 287 20.54 4.86 4.03
C VAL A 287 19.56 5.19 2.90
N ASP A 288 18.85 6.30 3.01
CA ASP A 288 17.94 6.79 1.97
C ASP A 288 17.84 8.32 2.05
N ASP A 289 17.94 8.96 0.89
CA ASP A 289 17.94 10.41 0.72
C ASP A 289 16.56 11.04 0.89
N HIS A 290 15.51 10.25 0.69
CA HIS A 290 14.15 10.67 0.92
C HIS A 290 13.77 10.41 2.39
N PRO A 291 13.48 11.46 3.18
CA PRO A 291 13.18 11.31 4.61
C PRO A 291 11.94 10.44 4.88
N ILE A 292 11.03 10.35 3.90
CA ILE A 292 9.82 9.51 3.99
C ILE A 292 10.17 8.02 3.82
N ASN A 293 10.96 7.66 2.81
CA ASN A 293 11.35 6.27 2.55
C ASN A 293 12.22 5.73 3.70
N ARG A 294 13.17 6.55 4.16
CA ARG A 294 14.03 6.22 5.30
C ARG A 294 13.21 5.89 6.55
N ARG A 295 12.20 6.71 6.85
CA ARG A 295 11.32 6.50 8.00
C ARG A 295 10.44 5.27 7.81
N LEU A 296 9.88 5.06 6.62
CA LEU A 296 9.07 3.88 6.31
C LEU A 296 9.85 2.59 6.49
N LEU A 297 11.07 2.52 5.95
CA LEU A 297 11.95 1.36 6.10
C LEU A 297 12.33 1.13 7.56
N ALA A 298 12.58 2.19 8.32
CA ALA A 298 12.85 2.10 9.75
C ALA A 298 11.66 1.54 10.53
N ASP A 299 10.47 2.10 10.34
CA ASP A 299 9.25 1.65 11.03
C ASP A 299 8.93 0.17 10.68
N GLN A 300 9.14 -0.24 9.41
CA GLN A 300 8.98 -1.63 8.97
C GLN A 300 9.97 -2.57 9.64
N LEU A 301 11.23 -2.17 9.74
CA LEU A 301 12.29 -2.95 10.37
C LEU A 301 12.10 -3.07 11.89
N GLU A 302 11.70 -1.99 12.55
CA GLU A 302 11.34 -1.98 13.96
C GLU A 302 10.14 -2.92 14.24
N SER A 303 9.15 -2.95 13.34
CA SER A 303 8.01 -3.88 13.45
C SER A 303 8.41 -5.36 13.33
N LEU A 304 9.54 -5.64 12.66
CA LEU A 304 10.14 -6.97 12.54
C LEU A 304 11.11 -7.30 13.70
N GLY A 305 11.26 -6.39 14.67
CA GLY A 305 12.06 -6.57 15.88
C GLY A 305 13.54 -6.23 15.75
N TYR A 306 13.97 -5.60 14.65
CA TYR A 306 15.36 -5.15 14.46
C TYR A 306 15.63 -3.78 15.10
N GLN A 307 16.88 -3.54 15.50
CA GLN A 307 17.32 -2.18 15.83
C GLN A 307 17.70 -1.45 14.56
N VAL A 308 17.30 -0.18 14.43
CA VAL A 308 17.51 0.60 13.21
C VAL A 308 18.25 1.89 13.49
N VAL A 309 19.23 2.20 12.64
CA VAL A 309 19.89 3.51 12.56
C VAL A 309 19.69 4.03 11.15
N THR A 310 19.50 5.34 11.02
CA THR A 310 19.17 5.95 9.73
C THR A 310 20.20 6.98 9.32
N ALA A 311 20.56 7.02 8.03
CA ALA A 311 21.45 8.01 7.44
C ALA A 311 20.84 8.64 6.18
N ASN A 312 21.20 9.89 5.91
CA ASN A 312 20.60 10.68 4.82
C ASN A 312 21.28 10.45 3.45
N ASP A 313 22.56 10.09 3.42
CA ASP A 313 23.30 9.82 2.19
C ASP A 313 24.50 8.90 2.48
N GLY A 314 25.28 8.54 1.45
CA GLY A 314 26.45 7.69 1.62
C GLY A 314 27.56 8.29 2.50
N VAL A 315 27.68 9.62 2.59
CA VAL A 315 28.70 10.28 3.42
C VAL A 315 28.31 10.23 4.90
N ASP A 316 27.04 10.49 5.17
CA ASP A 316 26.42 10.39 6.49
C ASP A 316 26.41 8.93 6.98
N ALA A 317 26.19 7.98 6.07
CA ALA A 317 26.30 6.55 6.37
C ALA A 317 27.71 6.16 6.84
N LEU A 318 28.76 6.59 6.14
CA LEU A 318 30.15 6.34 6.56
C LEU A 318 30.47 6.99 7.92
N SER A 319 29.98 8.21 8.15
CA SER A 319 30.15 8.92 9.42
C SER A 319 29.42 8.23 10.58
N THR A 320 28.28 7.60 10.30
CA THR A 320 27.49 6.84 11.26
C THR A 320 28.14 5.50 11.58
N LEU A 321 28.62 4.79 10.55
CA LEU A 321 29.35 3.52 10.71
C LEU A 321 30.67 3.69 11.47
N ALA A 322 31.30 4.86 11.39
CA ALA A 322 32.47 5.20 12.20
C ALA A 322 32.14 5.39 13.69
N LYS A 323 30.89 5.74 14.03
CA LYS A 323 30.43 5.97 15.41
C LYS A 323 29.77 4.74 16.02
N GLN A 324 29.09 3.93 15.21
CA GLN A 324 28.32 2.78 15.64
C GLN A 324 28.42 1.66 14.60
N THR A 325 28.79 0.47 15.05
CA THR A 325 28.92 -0.70 14.16
C THR A 325 27.55 -1.28 13.84
N ALA A 326 27.17 -1.29 12.56
CA ALA A 326 25.95 -1.93 12.07
C ALA A 326 26.23 -3.35 11.55
N ASP A 327 25.24 -4.22 11.64
CA ASP A 327 25.31 -5.61 11.20
C ASP A 327 24.88 -5.80 9.75
N ILE A 328 23.91 -5.00 9.30
CA ILE A 328 23.40 -5.04 7.94
C ILE A 328 23.25 -3.59 7.47
N VAL A 329 23.66 -3.32 6.22
CA VAL A 329 23.45 -2.02 5.59
C VAL A 329 22.40 -2.17 4.49
N LEU A 330 21.30 -1.43 4.62
CA LEU A 330 20.27 -1.30 3.61
C LEU A 330 20.42 0.10 2.97
N THR A 331 20.84 0.17 1.71
CA THR A 331 21.13 1.45 1.04
C THR A 331 20.30 1.64 -0.20
N ASP A 332 19.73 2.84 -0.39
CA ASP A 332 19.27 3.23 -1.72
C ASP A 332 20.46 3.27 -2.68
N VAL A 333 20.23 2.81 -3.91
CA VAL A 333 21.23 2.83 -4.96
C VAL A 333 21.39 4.24 -5.50
N ASN A 334 20.29 4.99 -5.63
CA ASN A 334 20.30 6.32 -6.25
C ASN A 334 20.17 7.41 -5.17
N MET A 335 21.30 7.93 -4.70
CA MET A 335 21.34 9.02 -3.71
C MET A 335 22.20 10.19 -4.20
N PRO A 336 21.88 11.45 -3.84
CA PRO A 336 22.72 12.62 -4.07
C PRO A 336 24.01 12.54 -3.23
N ASN A 337 25.04 13.29 -3.65
CA ASN A 337 26.40 13.31 -3.08
C ASN A 337 27.19 12.00 -3.26
N MET A 338 26.74 10.91 -2.65
CA MET A 338 27.37 9.60 -2.73
C MET A 338 26.30 8.52 -2.95
N ASP A 339 26.37 7.86 -4.10
CA ASP A 339 25.45 6.78 -4.48
C ASP A 339 25.73 5.48 -3.70
N GLY A 340 24.74 4.59 -3.66
CA GLY A 340 24.86 3.31 -2.94
C GLY A 340 26.00 2.43 -3.50
N TYR A 341 26.32 2.56 -4.79
CA TYR A 341 27.45 1.87 -5.41
C TYR A 341 28.80 2.34 -4.87
N THR A 342 29.01 3.66 -4.76
CA THR A 342 30.26 4.23 -4.26
C THR A 342 30.38 4.01 -2.75
N LEU A 343 29.27 4.09 -2.02
CA LEU A 343 29.22 3.69 -0.61
C LEU A 343 29.72 2.24 -0.44
N THR A 344 29.15 1.30 -1.20
CA THR A 344 29.50 -0.13 -1.11
C THR A 344 30.97 -0.38 -1.45
N ARG A 345 31.49 0.23 -2.54
CA ARG A 345 32.91 0.12 -2.90
C ARG A 345 33.83 0.65 -1.80
N THR A 346 33.44 1.75 -1.15
CA THR A 346 34.21 2.36 -0.07
C THR A 346 34.22 1.47 1.17
N LEU A 347 33.08 0.88 1.52
CA LEU A 347 32.96 -0.08 2.61
C LEU A 347 33.83 -1.33 2.39
N ARG A 348 33.79 -1.91 1.17
CA ARG A 348 34.64 -3.06 0.83
C ARG A 348 36.13 -2.73 0.82
N ALA A 349 36.51 -1.53 0.36
CA ALA A 349 37.91 -1.07 0.44
C ALA A 349 38.41 -0.92 1.89
N GLN A 350 37.51 -0.59 2.82
CA GLN A 350 37.79 -0.54 4.26
C GLN A 350 37.71 -1.92 4.96
N ARG A 351 37.59 -3.01 4.20
CA ARG A 351 37.40 -4.39 4.69
C ARG A 351 36.16 -4.59 5.56
N TRP A 352 35.10 -3.86 5.28
CA TRP A 352 33.79 -4.13 5.88
C TRP A 352 33.20 -5.41 5.27
N GLU A 353 33.02 -6.45 6.07
CA GLU A 353 32.52 -7.76 5.61
C GLU A 353 31.01 -7.95 5.82
N ALA A 354 30.36 -7.04 6.55
CA ALA A 354 28.93 -7.19 6.83
C ALA A 354 28.07 -7.04 5.54
N PRO A 355 26.88 -7.66 5.50
CA PRO A 355 26.01 -7.63 4.34
C PRO A 355 25.57 -6.22 3.93
N VAL A 356 25.71 -5.91 2.63
CA VAL A 356 25.21 -4.67 2.02
C VAL A 356 24.13 -5.01 1.00
N ILE A 357 22.91 -4.57 1.29
CA ILE A 357 21.72 -4.79 0.47
C ILE A 357 21.36 -3.47 -0.21
N GLY A 358 21.41 -3.46 -1.54
CA GLY A 358 20.97 -2.33 -2.34
C GLY A 358 19.46 -2.31 -2.51
N VAL A 359 18.85 -1.13 -2.52
CA VAL A 359 17.44 -0.93 -2.81
C VAL A 359 17.34 -0.02 -4.03
N THR A 360 16.75 -0.50 -5.13
CA THR A 360 16.75 0.20 -6.43
C THR A 360 15.35 0.29 -7.03
N ALA A 361 15.01 1.41 -7.68
CA ALA A 361 13.73 1.60 -8.38
C ALA A 361 13.59 0.75 -9.65
N ASN A 362 14.68 0.17 -10.13
CA ASN A 362 14.73 -0.64 -11.34
C ASN A 362 15.58 -1.88 -11.03
N ALA A 363 15.01 -3.07 -11.22
CA ALA A 363 15.64 -4.35 -10.90
C ALA A 363 15.90 -5.17 -12.18
N LEU A 364 16.34 -4.48 -13.25
CA LEU A 364 16.75 -5.15 -14.48
C LEU A 364 18.02 -5.98 -14.22
N ALA A 365 18.22 -7.04 -15.00
CA ALA A 365 19.37 -7.93 -14.87
C ALA A 365 20.71 -7.18 -14.95
N GLU A 366 20.80 -6.11 -15.74
CA GLU A 366 22.00 -5.27 -15.85
C GLU A 366 22.31 -4.48 -14.56
N GLU A 367 21.31 -3.93 -13.88
CA GLU A 367 21.50 -3.20 -12.62
C GLU A 367 21.85 -4.15 -11.48
N ARG A 368 21.26 -5.35 -11.45
CA ARG A 368 21.65 -6.42 -10.54
C ARG A 368 23.13 -6.81 -10.72
N GLN A 369 23.59 -6.91 -11.96
CA GLN A 369 25.00 -7.17 -12.26
C GLN A 369 25.90 -6.02 -11.79
N ARG A 370 25.45 -4.77 -11.93
CA ARG A 370 26.19 -3.60 -11.43
C ARG A 370 26.27 -3.59 -9.90
N CYS A 371 25.19 -3.93 -9.19
CA CYS A 371 25.19 -4.08 -7.73
C CYS A 371 26.20 -5.14 -7.26
N LEU A 372 26.19 -6.32 -7.88
CA LEU A 372 27.15 -7.39 -7.56
C LEU A 372 28.60 -6.96 -7.85
N SER A 373 28.84 -6.29 -8.97
CA SER A 373 30.18 -5.79 -9.32
C SER A 373 30.70 -4.70 -8.37
N ALA A 374 29.80 -3.95 -7.72
CA ALA A 374 30.15 -2.94 -6.72
C ALA A 374 30.42 -3.56 -5.33
N GLY A 375 30.15 -4.86 -5.14
CA GLY A 375 30.35 -5.59 -3.89
C GLY A 375 29.12 -5.68 -2.99
N MET A 376 27.90 -5.42 -3.51
CA MET A 376 26.65 -5.62 -2.80
C MET A 376 26.28 -7.11 -2.78
N ASP A 377 25.75 -7.59 -1.65
CA ASP A 377 25.38 -9.00 -1.46
C ASP A 377 24.00 -9.31 -2.05
N ASN A 378 23.11 -8.32 -2.07
CA ASN A 378 21.79 -8.44 -2.70
C ASN A 378 21.27 -7.10 -3.22
N CYS A 379 20.26 -7.15 -4.08
CA CYS A 379 19.49 -5.98 -4.46
C CYS A 379 17.98 -6.26 -4.40
N LEU A 380 17.24 -5.30 -3.83
CA LEU A 380 15.78 -5.30 -3.72
C LEU A 380 15.20 -4.23 -4.65
N SER A 381 14.08 -4.55 -5.30
CA SER A 381 13.33 -3.58 -6.11
C SER A 381 12.43 -2.70 -5.21
N LYS A 382 12.45 -1.38 -5.41
CA LYS A 382 11.44 -0.47 -4.85
C LYS A 382 10.13 -0.64 -5.63
N PRO A 383 8.96 -0.65 -4.95
CA PRO A 383 8.78 -0.51 -3.51
C PRO A 383 9.09 -1.82 -2.76
N VAL A 384 9.82 -1.71 -1.64
CA VAL A 384 10.17 -2.87 -0.82
C VAL A 384 9.01 -3.21 0.11
N THR A 385 8.39 -4.36 -0.10
CA THR A 385 7.31 -4.88 0.76
C THR A 385 7.87 -5.59 1.99
N LEU A 386 7.12 -5.58 3.10
CA LEU A 386 7.49 -6.27 4.34
C LEU A 386 7.86 -7.75 4.14
N ASP A 387 7.12 -8.49 3.31
CA ASP A 387 7.40 -9.92 3.05
C ASP A 387 8.78 -10.14 2.41
N VAL A 388 9.10 -9.34 1.39
CA VAL A 388 10.39 -9.41 0.68
C VAL A 388 11.54 -9.00 1.60
N LEU A 389 11.31 -7.96 2.41
CA LEU A 389 12.27 -7.46 3.39
C LEU A 389 12.53 -8.53 4.47
N GLN A 390 11.49 -9.19 4.97
CA GLN A 390 11.59 -10.28 5.93
C GLN A 390 12.34 -11.49 5.36
N GLN A 391 11.99 -11.95 4.15
CA GLN A 391 12.67 -13.09 3.53
C GLN A 391 14.16 -12.82 3.30
N CYS A 392 14.49 -11.62 2.82
CA CYS A 392 15.86 -11.20 2.61
C CYS A 392 16.62 -11.15 3.94
N LEU A 393 16.08 -10.44 4.94
CA LEU A 393 16.75 -10.25 6.21
C LEU A 393 16.84 -11.52 7.06
N ALA A 394 15.91 -12.47 6.93
CA ALA A 394 16.00 -13.75 7.62
C ALA A 394 17.23 -14.57 7.18
N GLN A 395 17.62 -14.48 5.91
CA GLN A 395 18.81 -15.15 5.40
C GLN A 395 20.08 -14.48 5.93
N TYR A 396 20.14 -13.14 5.87
CA TYR A 396 21.33 -12.40 6.30
C TYR A 396 21.47 -12.31 7.82
N SER A 397 20.39 -12.31 8.58
CA SER A 397 20.43 -12.33 10.05
C SER A 397 21.07 -13.61 10.58
N LEU A 398 20.76 -14.77 9.98
CA LEU A 398 21.39 -16.04 10.30
C LEU A 398 22.88 -16.03 9.95
N GLN A 399 23.24 -15.52 8.77
CA GLN A 399 24.63 -15.42 8.34
C GLN A 399 25.48 -14.52 9.27
N VAL A 400 24.94 -13.37 9.70
CA VAL A 400 25.60 -12.48 10.66
C VAL A 400 25.79 -13.16 12.02
N ARG A 401 24.78 -13.91 12.49
CA ARG A 401 24.86 -14.67 13.76
C ARG A 401 25.90 -15.78 13.69
N GLU A 402 26.00 -16.49 12.58
CA GLU A 402 27.05 -17.51 12.35
C GLU A 402 28.44 -16.87 12.30
N GLN A 403 28.60 -15.73 11.62
CA GLN A 403 29.86 -14.99 11.57
C GLN A 403 30.31 -14.51 12.96
N ARG A 404 29.39 -13.92 13.76
CA ARG A 404 29.66 -13.54 15.15
C ARG A 404 30.06 -14.75 16.01
N SER A 405 29.39 -15.89 15.84
CA SER A 405 29.68 -17.13 16.57
C SER A 405 31.02 -17.76 16.18
N SER A 406 31.49 -17.54 14.95
CA SER A 406 32.79 -18.02 14.46
C SER A 406 33.97 -17.10 14.80
N ALA A 407 33.70 -15.84 15.18
CA ALA A 407 34.68 -14.84 15.58
C ALA A 407 34.90 -14.76 17.09
N THR A 408 34.10 -15.50 17.88
CA THR A 408 34.25 -15.68 19.34
C THR A 408 35.01 -16.98 19.60
#